data_AF-X1DWK8-F1
#
_entry.id   AF-X1DWK8-F1
#
_cell.length_a   1.000
_cell.length_b   1.000
_cell.length_c   1.000
_cell.angle_alpha   90.00
_cell.angle_beta   90.00
_cell.angle_gamma   90.00
#
_symmetry.space_group_name_H-M   'P 1'
#
loop_
_entity.id
_entity.type
_entity.pdbx_description
1 polymer ?
#
loop_
_entity_poly.entity_id
_entity_poly.type
_entity_poly.pdbx_seq_one_letter_code
_entity_poly.pdbx_strand_id
1 'polypeptide(L)'
;QEDISREITEKLKLKLTGEERQRLAKRYTGDTEAYESYLKGRFYWNKRTEEGMRRGLEFFEKAIEIDPSYSLAYAGLADSYNLLSRYSYSFPEEAMPKAIAMAKKALEIDDTLGEAYTSLAFARRYYEYDWDATEKEYKKALKYTPGYATAHHWYGIHLSGLGRHDEALKEIKIAQKLDPLSIIINTNEAWMYYFARQYYRAIEQFKKSLEMDPNFAVTHLRLGRTLLQKGLHDEAIEEFQKA
;
A
#
# COMPACT_ATOMS: atom_id res chain seq x y z
N GLN A 1 22.22 10.04 8.35
CA GLN A 1 20.81 10.52 8.48
C GLN A 1 20.40 11.36 7.27
N GLU A 2 21.32 12.12 6.66
CA GLU A 2 21.10 12.84 5.38
C GLU A 2 20.86 11.92 4.17
N ASP A 3 21.52 10.75 4.10
CA ASP A 3 21.37 9.82 2.96
C ASP A 3 19.96 9.23 2.82
N ILE A 4 19.30 8.88 3.92
CA ILE A 4 17.92 8.37 3.89
C ILE A 4 16.96 9.49 3.47
N SER A 5 17.19 10.72 3.94
CA SER A 5 16.41 11.89 3.49
C SER A 5 16.56 12.12 1.98
N ARG A 6 17.76 11.87 1.42
CA ARG A 6 18.07 12.02 0.00
C ARG A 6 17.47 10.88 -0.85
N GLU A 7 17.52 9.65 -0.36
CA GLU A 7 16.93 8.48 -1.03
C GLU A 7 15.39 8.48 -0.99
N ILE A 8 14.81 8.94 0.13
CA ILE A 8 13.39 9.30 0.23
C ILE A 8 13.08 10.42 -0.79
N THR A 9 13.93 11.44 -0.90
CA THR A 9 13.75 12.56 -1.84
C THR A 9 13.80 12.12 -3.31
N GLU A 10 14.62 11.13 -3.68
CA GLU A 10 14.70 10.63 -5.06
C GLU A 10 13.55 9.67 -5.40
N LYS A 11 13.12 8.81 -4.46
CA LYS A 11 12.03 7.84 -4.71
C LYS A 11 10.62 8.39 -4.53
N LEU A 12 10.39 9.43 -3.69
CA LEU A 12 9.03 9.92 -3.39
C LEU A 12 8.50 11.05 -4.28
N LYS A 13 9.34 11.77 -5.05
CA LYS A 13 8.95 12.59 -6.23
C LYS A 13 10.09 13.52 -6.68
N LEU A 14 10.29 13.56 -8.00
CA LEU A 14 10.87 14.64 -8.79
C LEU A 14 10.88 16.02 -8.09
N LYS A 15 12.08 16.53 -7.80
CA LYS A 15 12.44 17.97 -7.77
C LYS A 15 11.47 18.94 -7.07
N LEU A 16 10.97 18.64 -5.87
CA LEU A 16 10.25 19.64 -5.08
C LEU A 16 11.22 20.45 -4.21
N THR A 17 11.21 21.77 -4.40
CA THR A 17 11.92 22.77 -3.59
C THR A 17 11.36 22.84 -2.16
N GLY A 18 12.10 23.46 -1.23
CA GLY A 18 11.66 23.63 0.16
C GLY A 18 10.33 24.37 0.31
N GLU A 19 10.05 25.35 -0.56
CA GLU A 19 8.77 26.07 -0.59
C GLU A 19 7.61 25.21 -1.07
N GLU A 20 7.84 24.36 -2.08
CA GLU A 20 6.82 23.42 -2.56
C GLU A 20 6.48 22.38 -1.49
N ARG A 21 7.47 21.93 -0.70
CA ARG A 21 7.25 21.06 0.46
C ARG A 21 6.38 21.74 1.51
N GLN A 22 6.65 23.01 1.84
CA GLN A 22 5.82 23.75 2.81
C GLN A 22 4.39 23.96 2.30
N ARG A 23 4.20 24.24 1.01
CA ARG A 23 2.84 24.38 0.43
C ARG A 23 2.06 23.08 0.45
N LEU A 24 2.73 21.95 0.17
CA LEU A 24 2.14 20.62 0.25
C LEU A 24 1.84 20.23 1.71
N ALA A 25 2.78 20.50 2.63
CA ALA A 25 2.59 20.26 4.05
C ALA A 25 1.35 21.02 4.54
N LYS A 26 1.28 22.34 4.31
CA LYS A 26 0.15 23.22 4.71
C LYS A 26 -1.22 22.77 4.18
N ARG A 27 -1.26 21.93 3.14
CA ARG A 27 -2.52 21.35 2.65
C ARG A 27 -3.07 20.28 3.59
N TYR A 28 -2.21 19.60 4.36
CA TYR A 28 -2.56 18.44 5.18
C TYR A 28 -2.22 18.60 6.67
N THR A 29 -1.19 19.37 6.99
CA THR A 29 -0.75 19.70 8.36
C THR A 29 -0.10 21.08 8.38
N GLY A 30 -0.29 21.84 9.46
CA GLY A 30 0.40 23.11 9.68
C GLY A 30 1.90 22.95 9.96
N ASP A 31 2.34 21.72 10.24
CA ASP A 31 3.67 21.41 10.74
C ASP A 31 4.52 20.60 9.74
N THR A 32 5.66 21.18 9.37
CA THR A 32 6.57 20.56 8.39
C THR A 32 7.25 19.30 8.93
N GLU A 33 7.54 19.23 10.24
CA GLU A 33 8.15 18.06 10.87
C GLU A 33 7.16 16.89 10.96
N ALA A 34 5.88 17.17 11.23
CA ALA A 34 4.82 16.18 11.14
C ALA A 34 4.71 15.61 9.72
N TYR A 35 4.73 16.48 8.70
CA TYR A 35 4.70 16.06 7.29
C TYR A 35 5.91 15.19 6.91
N GLU A 36 7.12 15.59 7.30
CA GLU A 36 8.34 14.81 7.05
C GLU A 36 8.31 13.44 7.74
N SER A 37 7.82 13.39 8.98
CA SER A 37 7.66 12.14 9.71
C SER A 37 6.67 11.22 9.00
N TYR A 38 5.53 11.75 8.54
CA TYR A 38 4.57 10.99 7.72
C TYR A 38 5.20 10.43 6.42
N LEU A 39 6.00 11.23 5.69
CA LEU A 39 6.67 10.75 4.47
C LEU A 39 7.66 9.61 4.76
N LYS A 40 8.42 9.70 5.85
CA LYS A 40 9.27 8.60 6.31
C LYS A 40 8.45 7.36 6.64
N GLY A 41 7.30 7.54 7.31
CA GLY A 41 6.36 6.46 7.57
C GLY A 41 5.92 5.75 6.29
N ARG A 42 5.50 6.50 5.27
CA ARG A 42 5.12 5.96 3.95
C ARG A 42 6.26 5.24 3.24
N PHE A 43 7.48 5.77 3.33
CA PHE A 43 8.67 5.14 2.76
C PHE A 43 8.93 3.76 3.37
N TYR A 44 8.99 3.67 4.71
CA TYR A 44 9.26 2.40 5.39
C TYR A 44 8.11 1.41 5.24
N TRP A 45 6.86 1.88 5.30
CA TRP A 45 5.66 1.07 5.04
C TRP A 45 5.72 0.40 3.65
N ASN A 46 6.19 1.12 2.63
CA ASN A 46 6.31 0.60 1.25
C ASN A 46 7.38 -0.49 1.07
N LYS A 47 8.29 -0.70 2.02
CA LYS A 47 9.26 -1.81 1.96
C LYS A 47 8.61 -3.19 2.08
N ARG A 48 7.40 -3.27 2.65
CA ARG A 48 6.65 -4.54 2.86
C ARG A 48 7.40 -5.60 3.67
N THR A 49 8.35 -5.19 4.50
CA THR A 49 9.02 -6.03 5.51
C THR A 49 8.46 -5.74 6.90
N GLU A 50 8.61 -6.67 7.84
CA GLU A 50 8.21 -6.44 9.23
C GLU A 50 8.88 -5.20 9.81
N GLU A 51 10.20 -5.11 9.72
CA GLU A 51 10.98 -3.97 10.21
C GLU A 51 10.50 -2.66 9.55
N GLY A 52 10.28 -2.66 8.23
CA GLY A 52 9.78 -1.49 7.52
C GLY A 52 8.42 -1.05 8.02
N MET A 53 7.48 -1.97 8.22
CA MET A 53 6.15 -1.60 8.72
C MET A 53 6.18 -1.13 10.19
N ARG A 54 7.02 -1.73 11.04
CA ARG A 54 7.19 -1.28 12.44
C ARG A 54 7.83 0.10 12.51
N ARG A 55 8.87 0.38 11.72
CA ARG A 55 9.44 1.74 11.59
C ARG A 55 8.44 2.72 10.99
N GLY A 56 7.58 2.25 10.09
CA GLY A 56 6.44 3.01 9.57
C GLY A 56 5.54 3.52 10.69
N LEU A 57 5.12 2.61 11.59
CA LEU A 57 4.31 2.95 12.77
C LEU A 57 4.97 4.03 13.62
N GLU A 58 6.24 3.88 13.98
CA GLU A 58 6.98 4.85 14.79
C GLU A 58 6.95 6.27 14.18
N PHE A 59 7.13 6.36 12.86
CA PHE A 59 7.12 7.64 12.17
C PHE A 59 5.72 8.27 12.06
N PHE A 60 4.69 7.45 11.92
CA PHE A 60 3.31 7.94 11.94
C PHE A 60 2.89 8.36 13.34
N GLU A 61 3.28 7.61 14.38
CA GLU A 61 3.10 7.98 15.79
C GLU A 61 3.78 9.33 16.08
N LYS A 62 5.05 9.50 15.67
CA LYS A 62 5.76 10.77 15.78
C LYS A 62 5.02 11.92 15.07
N ALA A 63 4.48 11.68 13.87
CA ALA A 63 3.72 12.69 13.14
C ALA A 63 2.47 13.13 13.91
N ILE A 64 1.81 12.20 14.60
CA ILE A 64 0.63 12.46 15.46
C ILE A 64 1.03 13.17 16.75
N GLU A 65 2.17 12.84 17.35
CA GLU A 65 2.69 13.53 18.54
C GLU A 65 2.95 15.01 18.25
N ILE A 66 3.45 15.33 17.05
CA ILE A 66 3.70 16.71 16.61
C ILE A 66 2.39 17.41 16.25
N ASP A 67 1.53 16.74 15.47
CA ASP A 67 0.22 17.27 15.06
C ASP A 67 -0.88 16.23 15.31
N PRO A 68 -1.56 16.29 16.48
CA PRO A 68 -2.67 15.39 16.80
C PRO A 68 -3.89 15.52 15.88
N SER A 69 -3.95 16.55 15.03
CA SER A 69 -4.99 16.73 14.03
C SER A 69 -4.58 16.21 12.64
N TYR A 70 -3.43 15.55 12.53
CA TYR A 70 -2.94 15.08 11.24
C TYR A 70 -3.61 13.76 10.80
N SER A 71 -4.79 13.88 10.19
CA SER A 71 -5.65 12.75 9.79
C SER A 71 -4.95 11.70 8.91
N LEU A 72 -4.06 12.11 7.99
CA LEU A 72 -3.28 11.20 7.15
C LEU A 72 -2.32 10.29 7.95
N ALA A 73 -1.75 10.77 9.06
CA ALA A 73 -0.87 9.96 9.89
C ALA A 73 -1.63 8.83 10.60
N TYR A 74 -2.86 9.10 11.06
CA TYR A 74 -3.76 8.06 11.57
C TYR A 74 -4.13 7.03 10.50
N ALA A 75 -4.40 7.46 9.26
CA ALA A 75 -4.61 6.53 8.15
C ALA A 75 -3.33 5.71 7.83
N GLY A 76 -2.14 6.30 7.97
CA GLY A 76 -0.86 5.60 7.85
C GLY A 76 -0.65 4.52 8.92
N LEU A 77 -1.05 4.77 10.17
CA LEU A 77 -1.08 3.75 11.23
C LEU A 77 -2.05 2.63 10.87
N ALA A 78 -3.25 2.97 10.41
CA ALA A 78 -4.25 1.99 10.00
C ALA A 78 -3.74 1.08 8.87
N ASP A 79 -3.14 1.67 7.83
CA ASP A 79 -2.51 0.96 6.72
C ASP A 79 -1.36 0.05 7.19
N SER A 80 -0.59 0.48 8.19
CA SER A 80 0.52 -0.30 8.74
C SER A 80 0.03 -1.52 9.52
N TYR A 81 -0.96 -1.35 10.40
CA TYR A 81 -1.55 -2.48 11.13
C TYR A 81 -2.25 -3.48 10.20
N ASN A 82 -2.99 -2.98 9.21
CA ASN A 82 -3.60 -3.80 8.16
C ASN A 82 -2.55 -4.69 7.45
N LEU A 83 -1.41 -4.11 7.07
CA LEU A 83 -0.37 -4.86 6.38
C LEU A 83 0.43 -5.78 7.31
N LEU A 84 0.70 -5.39 8.56
CA LEU A 84 1.32 -6.29 9.55
C LEU A 84 0.49 -7.57 9.73
N SER A 85 -0.84 -7.45 9.83
CA SER A 85 -1.73 -8.61 9.83
C SER A 85 -1.67 -9.39 8.52
N ARG A 86 -1.82 -8.69 7.39
CA ARG A 86 -1.90 -9.34 6.07
C ARG A 86 -0.64 -10.10 5.67
N TYR A 87 0.52 -9.63 6.10
CA TYR A 87 1.82 -10.26 5.86
C TYR A 87 2.24 -11.22 6.97
N SER A 88 1.34 -11.51 7.92
CA SER A 88 1.55 -12.47 9.01
C SER A 88 2.68 -12.08 9.98
N TYR A 89 2.94 -10.78 10.13
CA TYR A 89 3.87 -10.23 11.13
C TYR A 89 3.19 -9.84 12.44
N SER A 90 1.86 -9.90 12.51
CA SER A 90 1.07 -9.72 13.72
C SER A 90 -0.22 -10.52 13.62
N PHE A 91 -0.72 -11.00 14.76
CA PHE A 91 -2.00 -11.70 14.80
C PHE A 91 -3.14 -10.74 14.39
N PRO A 92 -4.07 -11.18 13.52
CA PRO A 92 -5.22 -10.36 13.13
C PRO A 92 -6.01 -9.80 14.31
N GLU A 93 -6.19 -10.58 15.37
CA GLU A 93 -6.92 -10.22 16.58
C GLU A 93 -6.28 -9.05 17.34
N GLU A 94 -4.97 -8.84 17.18
CA GLU A 94 -4.24 -7.74 17.81
C GLU A 94 -4.14 -6.52 16.89
N ALA A 95 -3.86 -6.75 15.60
CA ALA A 95 -3.57 -5.67 14.65
C ALA A 95 -4.82 -5.07 14.02
N MET A 96 -5.82 -5.87 13.66
CA MET A 96 -7.00 -5.39 12.92
C MET A 96 -7.88 -4.45 13.75
N PRO A 97 -8.12 -4.69 15.06
CA PRO A 97 -8.83 -3.72 15.89
C PRO A 97 -8.11 -2.36 15.96
N LYS A 98 -6.77 -2.35 16.02
CA LYS A 98 -5.97 -1.12 15.99
C LYS A 98 -6.08 -0.42 14.64
N ALA A 99 -6.04 -1.18 13.53
CA ALA A 99 -6.24 -0.63 12.20
C ALA A 99 -7.59 0.10 12.07
N ILE A 100 -8.66 -0.55 12.53
CA ILE A 100 -10.02 0.02 12.52
C ILE A 100 -10.10 1.27 13.41
N ALA A 101 -9.52 1.22 14.62
CA ALA A 101 -9.53 2.34 15.54
C ALA A 101 -8.82 3.56 14.95
N MET A 102 -7.64 3.39 14.33
CA MET A 102 -6.88 4.49 13.73
C MET A 102 -7.58 5.05 12.49
N ALA A 103 -8.16 4.20 11.64
CA ALA A 103 -8.92 4.67 10.49
C ALA A 103 -10.18 5.46 10.91
N LYS A 104 -10.89 5.00 11.95
CA LYS A 104 -12.01 5.77 12.53
C LYS A 104 -11.53 7.09 13.11
N LYS A 105 -10.39 7.11 13.80
CA LYS A 105 -9.82 8.35 14.35
C LYS A 105 -9.48 9.36 13.26
N ALA A 106 -8.92 8.89 12.14
CA ALA A 106 -8.68 9.74 10.98
C ALA A 106 -9.99 10.37 10.44
N LEU A 107 -11.08 9.60 10.39
CA LEU A 107 -12.40 10.08 9.96
C LEU A 107 -13.11 10.99 10.97
N GLU A 108 -12.80 10.88 12.26
CA GLU A 108 -13.27 11.87 13.26
C GLU A 108 -12.69 13.26 13.00
N ILE A 109 -11.49 13.32 12.43
CA ILE A 109 -10.77 14.57 12.12
C ILE A 109 -11.16 15.08 10.74
N ASP A 110 -11.21 14.19 9.74
CA ASP A 110 -11.59 14.48 8.36
C ASP A 110 -12.47 13.35 7.82
N ASP A 111 -13.79 13.57 7.84
CA ASP A 111 -14.79 12.59 7.39
C ASP A 111 -14.83 12.40 5.86
N THR A 112 -14.02 13.17 5.13
CA THR A 112 -13.81 13.07 3.69
C THR A 112 -12.46 12.42 3.34
N LEU A 113 -11.71 11.90 4.31
CA LEU A 113 -10.40 11.33 4.02
C LEU A 113 -10.49 9.96 3.32
N GLY A 114 -10.25 9.93 2.00
CA GLY A 114 -10.31 8.70 1.20
C GLY A 114 -9.31 7.63 1.65
N GLU A 115 -8.16 8.03 2.18
CA GLU A 115 -7.14 7.15 2.76
C GLU A 115 -7.71 6.32 3.92
N ALA A 116 -8.46 6.95 4.83
CA ALA A 116 -9.04 6.25 5.97
C ALA A 116 -10.16 5.29 5.55
N TYR A 117 -11.01 5.69 4.59
CA TYR A 117 -12.00 4.76 3.99
C TYR A 117 -11.32 3.57 3.30
N THR A 118 -10.16 3.78 2.68
CA THR A 118 -9.35 2.71 2.08
C THR A 118 -8.86 1.72 3.14
N SER A 119 -8.37 2.21 4.28
CA SER A 119 -7.93 1.37 5.40
C SER A 119 -9.10 0.61 6.04
N LEU A 120 -10.27 1.24 6.18
CA LEU A 120 -11.48 0.56 6.66
C LEU A 120 -11.92 -0.54 5.69
N ALA A 121 -12.01 -0.24 4.39
CA ALA A 121 -12.36 -1.23 3.38
C ALA A 121 -11.45 -2.47 3.43
N PHE A 122 -10.15 -2.26 3.65
CA PHE A 122 -9.21 -3.36 3.85
C PHE A 122 -9.56 -4.21 5.08
N ALA A 123 -9.83 -3.59 6.22
CA ALA A 123 -10.21 -4.29 7.44
C ALA A 123 -11.53 -5.05 7.30
N ARG A 124 -12.53 -4.42 6.67
CA ARG A 124 -13.82 -5.06 6.34
C ARG A 124 -13.63 -6.32 5.52
N ARG A 125 -12.73 -6.26 4.53
CA ARG A 125 -12.43 -7.41 3.65
C ARG A 125 -11.77 -8.57 4.40
N TYR A 126 -10.71 -8.28 5.13
CA TYR A 126 -9.78 -9.30 5.62
C TYR A 126 -10.02 -9.73 7.06
N TYR A 127 -10.84 -9.01 7.82
CA TYR A 127 -11.12 -9.32 9.22
C TYR A 127 -12.63 -9.45 9.50
N GLU A 128 -13.45 -8.54 8.99
CA GLU A 128 -14.90 -8.61 9.20
C GLU A 128 -15.61 -9.51 8.18
N TYR A 129 -14.93 -9.83 7.06
CA TYR A 129 -15.46 -10.61 5.93
C TYR A 129 -16.75 -10.04 5.31
N ASP A 130 -16.95 -8.73 5.41
CA ASP A 130 -18.11 -8.01 4.87
C ASP A 130 -17.79 -7.46 3.47
N TRP A 131 -18.05 -8.27 2.44
CA TRP A 131 -17.73 -7.93 1.05
C TRP A 131 -18.59 -6.76 0.51
N ASP A 132 -19.86 -6.69 0.91
CA ASP A 132 -20.79 -5.64 0.47
C ASP A 132 -20.41 -4.27 1.05
N ALA A 133 -20.07 -4.22 2.33
CA ALA A 133 -19.57 -3.00 2.95
C ALA A 133 -18.19 -2.63 2.42
N THR A 134 -17.33 -3.62 2.14
CA THR A 134 -16.00 -3.38 1.56
C THR A 134 -16.07 -2.58 0.25
N GLU A 135 -16.91 -2.99 -0.71
CA GLU A 135 -17.03 -2.29 -1.99
C GLU A 135 -17.59 -0.87 -1.82
N LYS A 136 -18.53 -0.67 -0.89
CA LYS A 136 -19.06 0.67 -0.57
C LYS A 136 -17.97 1.59 -0.02
N GLU A 137 -17.13 1.10 0.88
CA GLU A 137 -16.02 1.90 1.45
C GLU A 137 -14.96 2.23 0.39
N TYR A 138 -14.58 1.30 -0.49
CA TYR A 138 -13.66 1.62 -1.59
C TYR A 138 -14.24 2.66 -2.55
N LYS A 139 -15.52 2.55 -2.91
CA LYS A 139 -16.19 3.57 -3.74
C LYS A 139 -16.25 4.92 -3.04
N LYS A 140 -16.47 4.95 -1.72
CA LYS A 140 -16.44 6.17 -0.92
C LYS A 140 -15.04 6.78 -0.87
N ALA A 141 -14.00 5.96 -0.68
CA ALA A 141 -12.60 6.39 -0.74
C ALA A 141 -12.27 7.07 -2.07
N LEU A 142 -12.63 6.43 -3.19
CA LEU A 142 -12.38 6.94 -4.53
C LEU A 142 -13.26 8.15 -4.91
N LYS A 143 -14.43 8.30 -4.27
CA LYS A 143 -15.24 9.51 -4.41
C LYS A 143 -14.56 10.73 -3.80
N TYR A 144 -13.98 10.60 -2.61
CA TYR A 144 -13.35 11.74 -1.93
C TYR A 144 -11.91 11.99 -2.36
N THR A 145 -11.12 10.94 -2.54
CA THR A 145 -9.73 11.03 -2.99
C THR A 145 -9.53 10.20 -4.28
N PRO A 146 -10.04 10.65 -5.44
CA PRO A 146 -9.89 9.92 -6.72
C PRO A 146 -8.43 9.70 -7.14
N GLY A 147 -7.50 10.51 -6.62
CA GLY A 147 -6.08 10.40 -6.92
C GLY A 147 -5.31 9.44 -6.00
N TYR A 148 -5.97 8.72 -5.08
CA TYR A 148 -5.27 7.85 -4.14
C TYR A 148 -4.91 6.50 -4.77
N ALA A 149 -3.64 6.32 -5.14
CA ALA A 149 -3.15 5.10 -5.79
C ALA A 149 -3.44 3.83 -4.98
N THR A 150 -3.29 3.86 -3.64
CA THR A 150 -3.54 2.71 -2.77
C THR A 150 -5.01 2.29 -2.79
N ALA A 151 -5.95 3.23 -2.90
CA ALA A 151 -7.39 2.91 -2.99
C ALA A 151 -7.68 2.09 -4.25
N HIS A 152 -7.21 2.57 -5.41
CA HIS A 152 -7.32 1.85 -6.68
C HIS A 152 -6.62 0.48 -6.62
N HIS A 153 -5.43 0.42 -6.03
CA HIS A 153 -4.68 -0.82 -5.87
C HIS A 153 -5.43 -1.86 -5.04
N TRP A 154 -5.86 -1.50 -3.83
CA TRP A 154 -6.53 -2.44 -2.93
C TRP A 154 -7.94 -2.76 -3.39
N TYR A 155 -8.63 -1.83 -4.03
CA TYR A 155 -9.91 -2.09 -4.66
C TYR A 155 -9.77 -3.06 -5.84
N GLY A 156 -8.71 -2.93 -6.65
CA GLY A 156 -8.37 -3.90 -7.69
C GLY A 156 -8.15 -5.31 -7.13
N ILE A 157 -7.39 -5.44 -6.03
CA ILE A 157 -7.26 -6.72 -5.31
C ILE A 157 -8.64 -7.20 -4.85
N HIS A 158 -9.50 -6.28 -4.39
CA HIS A 158 -10.81 -6.64 -3.93
C HIS A 158 -11.65 -7.31 -5.02
N LEU A 159 -11.77 -6.62 -6.15
CA LEU A 159 -12.47 -7.03 -7.36
C LEU A 159 -11.94 -8.36 -7.91
N SER A 160 -10.62 -8.54 -7.96
CA SER A 160 -10.05 -9.80 -8.42
C SER A 160 -10.37 -10.97 -7.50
N GLY A 161 -10.52 -10.74 -6.19
CA GLY A 161 -10.99 -11.76 -5.26
C GLY A 161 -12.45 -12.16 -5.48
N LEU A 162 -13.25 -11.27 -6.08
CA LEU A 162 -14.64 -11.55 -6.50
C LEU A 162 -14.74 -12.13 -7.92
N GLY A 163 -13.60 -12.42 -8.58
CA GLY A 163 -13.59 -12.89 -9.98
C GLY A 163 -13.80 -11.79 -11.03
N ARG A 164 -13.95 -10.52 -10.62
CA ARG A 164 -14.15 -9.36 -11.50
C ARG A 164 -12.80 -8.86 -12.06
N HIS A 165 -12.09 -9.75 -12.75
CA HIS A 165 -10.68 -9.53 -13.15
C HIS A 165 -10.49 -8.36 -14.12
N ASP A 166 -11.41 -8.14 -15.06
CA ASP A 166 -11.30 -7.02 -16.00
C ASP A 166 -11.43 -5.67 -15.31
N GLU A 167 -12.33 -5.56 -14.33
CA GLU A 167 -12.46 -4.37 -13.50
C GLU A 167 -11.23 -4.19 -12.60
N ALA A 168 -10.75 -5.28 -11.99
CA ALA A 168 -9.52 -5.27 -11.20
C ALA A 168 -8.30 -4.75 -12.00
N LEU A 169 -8.17 -5.19 -13.26
CA LEU A 169 -7.10 -4.75 -14.16
C LEU A 169 -7.23 -3.28 -14.56
N LYS A 170 -8.45 -2.73 -14.64
CA LYS A 170 -8.66 -1.28 -14.85
C LYS A 170 -8.18 -0.49 -13.64
N GLU A 171 -8.60 -0.89 -12.44
CA GLU A 171 -8.25 -0.21 -11.19
C GLU A 171 -6.73 -0.24 -10.94
N ILE A 172 -6.08 -1.40 -11.07
CA ILE A 172 -4.63 -1.50 -10.82
C ILE A 172 -3.80 -0.69 -11.84
N LYS A 173 -4.29 -0.54 -13.08
CA LYS A 173 -3.64 0.33 -14.08
C LYS A 173 -3.80 1.82 -13.76
N ILE A 174 -4.90 2.22 -13.14
CA ILE A 174 -5.04 3.59 -12.61
C ILE A 174 -4.04 3.78 -11.46
N ALA A 175 -3.94 2.82 -10.54
CA ALA A 175 -2.97 2.87 -9.44
C ALA A 175 -1.53 3.00 -9.95
N GLN A 176 -1.15 2.24 -10.99
CA GLN A 176 0.18 2.29 -11.60
C GLN A 176 0.44 3.65 -12.28
N LYS A 177 -0.56 4.27 -12.92
CA LYS A 177 -0.40 5.62 -13.49
C LYS A 177 -0.23 6.69 -12.41
N LEU A 178 -0.91 6.53 -11.28
CA LEU A 178 -0.83 7.47 -10.14
C LEU A 178 0.48 7.33 -9.36
N ASP A 179 1.02 6.11 -9.27
CA ASP A 179 2.28 5.80 -8.59
C ASP A 179 3.13 4.79 -9.38
N PRO A 180 3.81 5.25 -10.46
CA PRO A 180 4.55 4.37 -11.36
C PRO A 180 5.80 3.74 -10.72
N LEU A 181 6.32 4.34 -9.65
CA LEU A 181 7.52 3.86 -8.94
C LEU A 181 7.20 2.87 -7.82
N SER A 182 5.92 2.59 -7.56
CA SER A 182 5.51 1.61 -6.58
C SER A 182 5.72 0.19 -7.11
N ILE A 183 6.79 -0.44 -6.61
CA ILE A 183 7.12 -1.84 -6.91
C ILE A 183 5.93 -2.74 -6.56
N ILE A 184 5.33 -2.56 -5.38
CA ILE A 184 4.19 -3.37 -4.93
C ILE A 184 2.95 -3.23 -5.81
N ILE A 185 2.68 -2.06 -6.41
CA ILE A 185 1.58 -1.90 -7.37
C ILE A 185 1.87 -2.69 -8.65
N ASN A 186 3.10 -2.59 -9.17
CA ASN A 186 3.54 -3.38 -10.34
C ASN A 186 3.50 -4.89 -10.07
N THR A 187 3.95 -5.34 -8.89
CA THR A 187 3.84 -6.74 -8.43
C THR A 187 2.38 -7.19 -8.32
N ASN A 188 1.46 -6.31 -7.90
CA ASN A 188 0.05 -6.66 -7.80
C ASN A 188 -0.66 -6.65 -9.14
N GLU A 189 -0.25 -5.85 -10.13
CA GLU A 189 -0.75 -5.98 -11.51
C GLU A 189 -0.45 -7.39 -12.05
N ALA A 190 0.80 -7.85 -11.90
CA ALA A 190 1.20 -9.21 -12.26
C ALA A 190 0.34 -10.27 -11.53
N TRP A 191 0.03 -10.03 -10.26
CA TRP A 191 -0.83 -10.90 -9.46
C TRP A 191 -2.30 -10.88 -9.90
N MET A 192 -2.80 -9.78 -10.45
CA MET A 192 -4.13 -9.76 -11.08
C MET A 192 -4.16 -10.64 -12.33
N TYR A 193 -3.11 -10.61 -13.16
CA TYR A 193 -2.97 -11.54 -14.29
C TYR A 193 -2.92 -12.99 -13.82
N TYR A 194 -2.25 -13.28 -12.71
CA TYR A 194 -2.24 -14.62 -12.11
C TYR A 194 -3.65 -15.11 -11.77
N PHE A 195 -4.44 -14.30 -11.06
CA PHE A 195 -5.82 -14.68 -10.71
C PHE A 195 -6.72 -14.82 -11.94
N ALA A 196 -6.49 -14.02 -12.98
CA ALA A 196 -7.15 -14.16 -14.28
C ALA A 196 -6.64 -15.35 -15.11
N ARG A 197 -5.75 -16.19 -14.55
CA ARG A 197 -5.08 -17.34 -15.21
C ARG A 197 -4.24 -16.96 -16.45
N GLN A 198 -3.86 -15.70 -16.58
CA GLN A 198 -2.99 -15.18 -17.64
C GLN A 198 -1.51 -15.30 -17.23
N TYR A 199 -1.07 -16.52 -16.93
CA TYR A 199 0.22 -16.77 -16.27
C TYR A 199 1.45 -16.25 -17.04
N TYR A 200 1.45 -16.31 -18.37
CA TYR A 200 2.55 -15.77 -19.17
C TYR A 200 2.71 -14.26 -19.00
N ARG A 201 1.59 -13.51 -18.98
CA ARG A 201 1.59 -12.07 -18.75
C ARG A 201 1.97 -11.74 -17.31
N ALA A 202 1.54 -12.55 -16.36
CA ALA A 202 1.95 -12.42 -14.97
C ALA A 202 3.47 -12.56 -14.82
N ILE A 203 4.08 -13.58 -15.42
CA ILE A 203 5.54 -13.79 -15.40
C ILE A 203 6.28 -12.59 -16.02
N GLU A 204 5.86 -12.11 -17.18
CA GLU A 204 6.46 -10.92 -17.83
C GLU A 204 6.38 -9.69 -16.92
N GLN A 205 5.23 -9.44 -16.31
CA GLN A 205 5.03 -8.28 -15.44
C GLN A 205 5.79 -8.40 -14.10
N PHE A 206 5.95 -9.61 -13.56
CA PHE A 206 6.81 -9.84 -12.40
C PHE A 206 8.28 -9.54 -12.71
N LYS A 207 8.78 -9.94 -13.89
CA LYS A 207 10.14 -9.61 -14.32
C LYS A 207 10.38 -8.10 -14.39
N LYS A 208 9.43 -7.34 -14.95
CA LYS A 208 9.48 -5.86 -14.94
C LYS A 208 9.51 -5.29 -13.52
N SER A 209 8.79 -5.91 -12.59
CA SER A 209 8.82 -5.48 -11.17
C SER A 209 10.20 -5.75 -10.53
N LEU A 210 10.88 -6.84 -10.90
CA LEU A 210 12.24 -7.16 -10.44
C LEU A 210 13.31 -6.29 -11.10
N GLU A 211 13.07 -5.75 -12.30
CA GLU A 211 13.95 -4.72 -12.89
C GLU A 211 13.97 -3.43 -12.04
N MET A 212 12.88 -3.12 -11.33
CA MET A 212 12.80 -1.97 -10.42
C MET A 212 13.49 -2.23 -9.07
N ASP A 213 13.33 -3.44 -8.53
CA ASP A 213 14.01 -3.90 -7.31
C ASP A 213 14.25 -5.42 -7.38
N PRO A 214 15.49 -5.84 -7.69
CA PRO A 214 15.84 -7.25 -7.81
C PRO A 214 15.71 -8.06 -6.52
N ASN A 215 15.52 -7.42 -5.36
CA ASN A 215 15.47 -8.09 -4.06
C ASN A 215 14.08 -8.00 -3.41
N PHE A 216 13.05 -7.58 -4.15
CA PHE A 216 11.71 -7.41 -3.58
C PHE A 216 11.04 -8.78 -3.35
N ALA A 217 11.21 -9.32 -2.13
CA ALA A 217 10.75 -10.64 -1.69
C ALA A 217 9.31 -11.00 -2.12
N VAL A 218 8.38 -10.05 -2.05
CA VAL A 218 6.97 -10.26 -2.43
C VAL A 218 6.82 -10.63 -3.91
N THR A 219 7.67 -10.05 -4.78
CA THR A 219 7.68 -10.38 -6.20
C THR A 219 8.20 -11.79 -6.44
N HIS A 220 9.34 -12.15 -5.83
CA HIS A 220 9.91 -13.50 -5.92
C HIS A 220 8.92 -14.57 -5.46
N LEU A 221 8.29 -14.39 -4.30
CA LEU A 221 7.28 -15.32 -3.77
C LEU A 221 6.12 -15.55 -4.75
N ARG A 222 5.63 -14.49 -5.39
CA ARG A 222 4.47 -14.57 -6.29
C ARG A 222 4.86 -15.05 -7.69
N LEU A 223 6.05 -14.71 -8.16
CA LEU A 223 6.60 -15.25 -9.39
C LEU A 223 6.80 -16.76 -9.26
N GLY A 224 7.42 -17.24 -8.17
CA GLY A 224 7.54 -18.67 -7.89
C GLY A 224 6.20 -19.40 -7.90
N ARG A 225 5.16 -18.84 -7.25
CA ARG A 225 3.79 -19.40 -7.32
C ARG A 225 3.23 -19.46 -8.73
N THR A 226 3.52 -18.45 -9.55
CA THR A 226 3.08 -18.40 -10.95
C THR A 226 3.81 -19.42 -11.82
N LEU A 227 5.11 -19.61 -11.59
CA LEU A 227 5.93 -20.62 -12.25
C LEU A 227 5.47 -22.04 -11.89
N LEU A 228 5.12 -22.30 -10.63
CA LEU A 228 4.49 -23.56 -10.22
C LEU A 228 3.19 -23.85 -11.00
N GLN A 229 2.31 -22.87 -11.16
CA GLN A 229 1.09 -23.05 -11.96
C GLN A 229 1.38 -23.37 -13.44
N LYS A 230 2.58 -23.03 -13.92
CA LYS A 230 3.07 -23.33 -15.26
C LYS A 230 3.81 -24.66 -15.36
N GLY A 231 4.07 -25.35 -14.25
CA GLY A 231 4.87 -26.58 -14.20
C GLY A 231 6.38 -26.34 -14.29
N LEU A 232 6.82 -25.09 -14.13
CA LEU A 232 8.22 -24.67 -14.15
C LEU A 232 8.78 -24.76 -12.72
N HIS A 233 9.02 -25.98 -12.26
CA HIS A 233 9.31 -26.28 -10.86
C HIS A 233 10.70 -25.82 -10.43
N ASP A 234 11.71 -26.01 -11.27
CA ASP A 234 13.09 -25.63 -10.95
C ASP A 234 13.21 -24.11 -10.83
N GLU A 235 12.66 -23.37 -11.80
CA GLU A 235 12.64 -21.91 -11.74
C GLU A 235 11.80 -21.40 -10.56
N ALA A 236 10.71 -22.09 -10.20
CA ALA A 236 9.94 -21.71 -9.03
C ALA A 236 10.74 -21.86 -7.72
N ILE A 237 11.52 -22.93 -7.59
CA ILE A 237 12.38 -23.16 -6.41
C ILE A 237 13.43 -22.06 -6.31
N GLU A 238 14.08 -21.69 -7.41
CA GLU A 238 15.04 -20.58 -7.42
C GLU A 238 14.41 -19.26 -6.95
N GLU A 239 13.20 -18.97 -7.40
CA GLU A 239 12.48 -17.76 -6.97
C GLU A 239 12.06 -17.83 -5.51
N PHE A 240 11.64 -18.98 -4.98
CA PHE A 240 11.34 -19.12 -3.56
C PHE A 240 12.57 -18.97 -2.66
N GLN A 241 13.76 -19.35 -3.12
CA GLN A 241 15.00 -19.16 -2.37
C GLN A 241 15.42 -17.70 -2.27
N LYS A 242 14.98 -16.84 -3.21
CA LYS A 242 15.24 -15.40 -3.22
C LYS A 242 14.20 -14.60 -2.41
N ALA A 243 13.06 -15.19 -2.09
CA ALA A 243 11.96 -14.56 -1.38
C ALA A 243 12.18 -14.54 0.14
#